data_AF-A0A3G9CVN5-F1
#
_entry.id   AF-A0A3G9CVN5-F1
#
_cell.length_a   1.000
_cell.length_b   1.000
_cell.length_c   1.000
_cell.angle_alpha   90.00
_cell.angle_beta   90.00
_cell.angle_gamma   90.00
#
_symmetry.space_group_name_H-M   'P 1'
#
loop_
_entity.id
_entity.type
_entity.pdbx_description
1 polymer ?
#
loop_
_entity_poly.entity_id
_entity_poly.type
_entity_poly.pdbx_seq_one_letter_code
_entity_poly.pdbx_strand_id
1 'polypeptide(L)'
;MSPSLAADNKEKLTIILIDGEEIYLRSGSSYTFLQDYQLYIKGTDTEGKRVWVELSRKGVPLQDAIVTEGSQFVYMQNSTEILNLTVNTIYAGADGVLVRFSPVYQYLDTRLPMPQNPVESHENVSEKNVSPDYPEMEPQAKDFDMPLFLLGLGTVLLATGFFAGKRKGK
;
A
#
# COMPACT_ATOMS: atom_id res chain seq x y z
N MET A 1 57.41 -9.51 -22.50
CA MET A 1 56.90 -8.18 -22.10
C MET A 1 55.57 -7.98 -22.78
N SER A 2 54.50 -7.78 -22.00
CA SER A 2 53.25 -7.02 -22.27
C SER A 2 52.42 -7.30 -23.55
N PRO A 3 51.07 -7.10 -23.53
CA PRO A 3 50.33 -6.28 -22.58
C PRO A 3 49.18 -6.98 -21.84
N SER A 4 49.20 -6.80 -20.52
CA SER A 4 48.02 -6.53 -19.70
C SER A 4 47.70 -5.04 -19.84
N LEU A 5 46.46 -4.71 -20.22
CA LEU A 5 45.66 -3.50 -19.95
C LEU A 5 44.74 -3.21 -21.14
N ALA A 6 43.52 -3.73 -21.06
CA ALA A 6 42.33 -3.06 -21.55
C ALA A 6 41.16 -3.69 -20.79
N ALA A 7 41.15 -3.50 -19.47
CA ALA A 7 39.90 -3.60 -18.74
C ALA A 7 39.01 -2.49 -19.30
N ASP A 8 38.05 -2.87 -20.14
CA ASP A 8 36.99 -2.04 -20.68
C ASP A 8 36.11 -1.59 -19.51
N ASN A 9 36.58 -0.60 -18.75
CA ASN A 9 35.77 0.09 -17.75
C ASN A 9 34.90 1.12 -18.46
N LYS A 10 33.96 0.62 -19.28
CA LYS A 10 32.84 1.45 -19.74
C LYS A 10 32.05 1.87 -18.51
N GLU A 11 32.27 3.10 -18.06
CA GLU A 11 31.42 3.75 -17.08
C GLU A 11 29.99 3.74 -17.64
N LYS A 12 29.16 2.85 -17.09
CA LYS A 12 27.77 2.73 -17.48
C LYS A 12 27.04 3.91 -16.86
N LEU A 13 26.66 4.88 -17.70
CA LEU A 13 25.82 6.00 -17.26
C LEU A 13 24.49 5.43 -16.73
N THR A 14 24.19 5.76 -15.47
CA THR A 14 22.93 5.41 -14.82
C THR A 14 22.03 6.63 -14.80
N ILE A 15 20.84 6.52 -15.40
CA ILE A 15 19.83 7.58 -15.38
C ILE A 15 18.88 7.30 -14.21
N ILE A 16 18.76 8.27 -13.31
CA ILE A 16 17.82 8.24 -12.19
C ILE A 16 16.46 8.73 -12.70
N LEU A 17 15.41 7.95 -12.46
CA LEU A 17 14.04 8.26 -12.81
C LEU A 17 13.24 8.78 -11.61
N ILE A 18 13.50 8.24 -10.42
CA ILE A 18 12.94 8.71 -9.14
C ILE A 18 14.11 8.83 -8.15
N ASP A 19 14.22 9.97 -7.49
CA ASP A 19 15.35 10.33 -6.63
C ASP A 19 14.89 10.74 -5.23
N GLY A 20 14.97 9.81 -4.26
CA GLY A 20 14.79 10.13 -2.85
C GLY A 20 13.37 10.45 -2.40
N GLU A 21 12.35 10.07 -3.18
CA GLU A 21 10.95 10.27 -2.82
C GLU A 21 10.49 9.33 -1.70
N GLU A 22 9.34 9.64 -1.09
CA GLU A 22 8.64 8.72 -0.19
C GLU A 22 7.31 8.26 -0.80
N ILE A 23 6.95 7.01 -0.55
CA ILE A 23 5.65 6.48 -0.94
C ILE A 23 4.99 5.78 0.24
N TYR A 24 3.66 5.80 0.28
CA TYR A 24 2.86 5.07 1.24
C TYR A 24 2.05 4.01 0.50
N LEU A 25 2.13 2.77 0.95
CA LEU A 25 1.45 1.65 0.31
C LEU A 25 0.65 0.86 1.34
N ARG A 26 -0.65 0.70 1.08
CA ARG A 26 -1.55 -0.09 1.93
C ARG A 26 -1.58 -1.55 1.47
N SER A 27 -1.72 -2.48 2.41
CA SER A 27 -1.99 -3.89 2.10
C SER A 27 -3.21 -4.05 1.19
N GLY A 28 -3.07 -4.85 0.13
CA GLY A 28 -4.12 -5.03 -0.89
C GLY A 28 -4.12 -3.98 -2.01
N SER A 29 -3.21 -2.99 -1.96
CA SER A 29 -3.00 -2.00 -3.03
C SER A 29 -1.64 -2.17 -3.70
N SER A 30 -1.43 -1.46 -4.81
CA SER A 30 -0.13 -1.33 -5.47
C SER A 30 0.30 0.11 -5.67
N TYR A 31 1.62 0.27 -5.80
CA TYR A 31 2.25 1.47 -6.31
C TYR A 31 2.84 1.18 -7.69
N THR A 32 2.53 2.01 -8.68
CA THR A 32 3.07 1.87 -10.04
C THR A 32 4.23 2.83 -10.23
N PHE A 33 5.40 2.27 -10.47
CA PHE A 33 6.63 2.94 -10.86
C PHE A 33 6.67 3.17 -12.37
N LEU A 34 7.63 3.97 -12.83
CA LEU A 34 7.86 4.18 -14.26
C LEU A 34 8.22 2.85 -14.93
N GLN A 35 8.00 2.76 -16.25
CA GLN A 35 8.26 1.55 -17.04
C GLN A 35 7.46 0.30 -16.57
N ASP A 36 6.26 0.53 -16.03
CA ASP A 36 5.27 -0.49 -15.63
C ASP A 36 5.70 -1.42 -14.48
N TYR A 37 6.72 -1.05 -13.72
CA TYR A 37 7.06 -1.75 -12.48
C TYR A 37 5.97 -1.48 -11.43
N GLN A 38 5.56 -2.50 -10.69
CA GLN A 38 4.50 -2.37 -9.70
C GLN A 38 4.86 -3.12 -8.42
N LEU A 39 4.81 -2.40 -7.30
CA LEU A 39 5.06 -2.93 -5.98
C LEU A 39 3.74 -3.19 -5.27
N TYR A 40 3.59 -4.38 -4.69
CA TYR A 40 2.39 -4.84 -4.01
C TYR A 40 2.73 -5.28 -2.59
N ILE A 41 1.87 -4.96 -1.63
CA ILE A 41 1.90 -5.59 -0.30
C ILE A 41 0.91 -6.74 -0.30
N LYS A 42 1.44 -7.97 -0.36
CA LYS A 42 0.67 -9.23 -0.40
C LYS A 42 0.03 -9.54 0.94
N GLY A 43 0.66 -9.12 2.03
CA GLY A 43 0.15 -9.33 3.38
C GLY A 43 1.14 -8.94 4.46
N THR A 44 0.77 -9.25 5.70
CA THR A 44 1.55 -8.97 6.90
C THR A 44 1.41 -10.11 7.90
N ASP A 45 2.36 -10.25 8.82
CA ASP A 45 2.21 -11.13 9.97
C ASP A 45 1.16 -10.62 10.97
N THR A 46 0.83 -11.44 11.97
CA THR A 46 -0.23 -11.15 12.96
C THR A 46 0.05 -9.92 13.80
N GLU A 47 1.32 -9.56 13.98
CA GLU A 47 1.75 -8.40 14.77
C GLU A 47 1.88 -7.12 13.94
N GLY A 48 1.80 -7.21 12.61
CA GLY A 48 2.00 -6.06 11.73
C GLY A 48 3.46 -5.58 11.67
N LYS A 49 4.44 -6.44 11.98
CA LYS A 49 5.87 -6.09 12.02
C LYS A 49 6.65 -6.58 10.80
N ARG A 50 6.11 -7.56 10.08
CA ARG A 50 6.72 -8.12 8.87
C ARG A 50 5.73 -8.09 7.73
N VAL A 51 6.11 -7.50 6.61
CA VAL A 51 5.27 -7.35 5.42
C VAL A 51 5.83 -8.15 4.26
N TRP A 52 4.95 -8.86 3.55
CA TRP A 52 5.31 -9.55 2.31
C TRP A 52 5.09 -8.60 1.15
N VAL A 53 6.19 -8.25 0.49
CA VAL A 53 6.22 -7.34 -0.65
C VAL A 53 6.55 -8.12 -1.92
N GLU A 54 5.85 -7.81 -3.02
CA GLU A 54 6.08 -8.39 -4.34
C GLU A 54 6.26 -7.27 -5.36
N LEU A 55 7.32 -7.36 -6.16
CA LEU A 55 7.55 -6.56 -7.35
C LEU A 55 7.13 -7.37 -8.57
N SER A 56 6.35 -6.73 -9.44
CA SER A 56 5.95 -7.28 -10.74
C SER A 56 6.14 -6.25 -11.84
N ARG A 57 6.09 -6.70 -13.10
CA ARG A 57 6.00 -5.81 -14.26
C ARG A 57 5.04 -6.40 -15.27
N LYS A 58 4.05 -5.62 -15.69
CA LYS A 58 2.98 -6.07 -16.63
C LYS A 58 2.34 -7.39 -16.19
N GLY A 59 2.07 -7.52 -14.88
CA GLY A 59 1.45 -8.72 -14.28
C GLY A 59 2.38 -9.93 -14.12
N VAL A 60 3.65 -9.85 -14.52
CA VAL A 60 4.63 -10.93 -14.32
C VAL A 60 5.43 -10.65 -13.04
N PRO A 61 5.38 -11.54 -12.03
CA PRO A 61 6.20 -11.41 -10.81
C PRO A 61 7.70 -11.44 -11.13
N LEU A 62 8.47 -10.58 -10.46
CA LEU A 62 9.91 -10.43 -10.66
C LEU A 62 10.73 -10.78 -9.40
N GLN A 63 10.31 -10.30 -8.24
CA GLN A 63 10.97 -10.53 -6.96
C GLN A 63 9.96 -10.33 -5.83
N ASP A 64 10.06 -11.11 -4.77
CA ASP A 64 9.32 -10.91 -3.53
C ASP A 64 10.22 -11.08 -2.31
N ALA A 65 9.78 -10.53 -1.18
CA ALA A 65 10.48 -10.64 0.09
C ALA A 65 9.53 -10.41 1.27
N ILE A 66 9.88 -11.00 2.42
CA ILE A 66 9.31 -10.59 3.71
C ILE A 66 10.29 -9.60 4.35
N VAL A 67 9.82 -8.39 4.63
CA VAL A 67 10.64 -7.27 5.10
C VAL A 67 10.07 -6.67 6.39
N THR A 68 10.94 -6.05 7.18
CA THR A 68 10.59 -5.31 8.41
C THR A 68 11.03 -3.86 8.30
N GLU A 69 10.65 -3.01 9.25
CA GLU A 69 11.22 -1.67 9.38
C GLU A 69 12.76 -1.72 9.38
N GLY A 70 13.38 -0.78 8.67
CA GLY A 70 14.82 -0.70 8.43
C GLY A 70 15.34 -1.59 7.28
N SER A 71 14.51 -2.49 6.73
CA SER A 71 14.93 -3.35 5.61
C SER A 71 15.02 -2.57 4.30
N GLN A 72 15.94 -2.98 3.43
CA GLN A 72 16.00 -2.53 2.04
C GLN A 72 15.40 -3.59 1.11
N PHE A 73 14.60 -3.16 0.15
CA PHE A 73 14.12 -3.97 -0.96
C PHE A 73 14.81 -3.47 -2.23
N VAL A 74 15.78 -4.24 -2.71
CA VAL A 74 16.57 -3.90 -3.90
C VAL A 74 16.28 -4.90 -5.01
N TYR A 75 15.93 -4.41 -6.18
CA TYR A 75 15.76 -5.23 -7.39
C TYR A 75 16.88 -4.92 -8.38
N MET A 76 17.65 -5.97 -8.66
CA MET A 76 18.76 -5.95 -9.61
C MET A 76 18.37 -6.68 -10.89
N GLN A 77 18.81 -6.15 -12.01
CA GLN A 77 18.63 -6.75 -13.31
C GLN A 77 19.89 -6.61 -14.15
N ASN A 78 20.51 -7.73 -14.51
CA ASN A 78 21.75 -7.77 -15.28
C ASN A 78 22.82 -6.82 -14.69
N SER A 79 23.02 -6.92 -13.37
CA SER A 79 23.96 -6.09 -12.59
C SER A 79 23.63 -4.59 -12.56
N THR A 80 22.40 -4.21 -12.93
CA THR A 80 21.90 -2.83 -12.83
C THR A 80 20.85 -2.78 -11.73
N GLU A 81 21.01 -1.87 -10.78
CA GLU A 81 19.95 -1.54 -9.81
C GLU A 81 18.83 -0.83 -10.54
N ILE A 82 17.61 -1.36 -10.43
CA ILE A 82 16.42 -0.77 -11.07
C ILE A 82 15.53 -0.11 -10.03
N LEU A 83 15.37 -0.76 -8.87
CA LEU A 83 14.60 -0.23 -7.75
C LEU A 83 15.34 -0.47 -6.44
N ASN A 84 15.29 0.52 -5.55
CA ASN A 84 15.79 0.42 -4.20
C ASN A 84 14.87 1.21 -3.26
N LEU A 85 14.22 0.50 -2.35
CA LEU A 85 13.30 1.08 -1.40
C LEU A 85 13.72 0.71 0.01
N THR A 86 13.70 1.67 0.93
CA THR A 86 13.85 1.39 2.35
C THR A 86 12.49 1.36 3.02
N VAL A 87 12.18 0.28 3.74
CA VAL A 87 11.00 0.18 4.60
C VAL A 87 11.24 1.05 5.82
N ASN A 88 10.67 2.25 5.83
CA ASN A 88 10.93 3.22 6.90
C ASN A 88 10.05 2.95 8.12
N THR A 89 8.74 2.73 7.90
CA THR A 89 7.77 2.52 8.98
C THR A 89 6.63 1.63 8.50
N ILE A 90 6.15 0.75 9.38
CA ILE A 90 4.98 -0.10 9.18
C ILE A 90 3.93 0.31 10.22
N TYR A 91 2.85 0.93 9.75
CA TYR A 91 1.70 1.27 10.58
C TYR A 91 0.69 0.12 10.54
N ALA A 92 0.67 -0.68 11.60
CA ALA A 92 -0.30 -1.76 11.78
C ALA A 92 -1.66 -1.21 12.23
N GLY A 93 -2.73 -1.68 11.60
CA GLY A 93 -4.11 -1.34 11.94
C GLY A 93 -5.03 -2.56 11.87
N ALA A 94 -6.30 -2.37 12.26
CA ALA A 94 -7.29 -3.45 12.25
C ALA A 94 -7.55 -4.02 10.83
N ASP A 95 -7.45 -3.16 9.81
CA ASP A 95 -7.75 -3.49 8.42
C ASP A 95 -6.48 -3.75 7.57
N GLY A 96 -5.38 -4.14 8.21
CA GLY A 96 -4.10 -4.43 7.57
C GLY A 96 -3.00 -3.43 7.91
N VAL A 97 -2.09 -3.17 6.97
CA VAL A 97 -0.91 -2.31 7.19
C VAL A 97 -0.85 -1.18 6.19
N LEU A 98 -0.30 -0.04 6.63
CA LEU A 98 0.21 1.01 5.76
C LEU A 98 1.73 1.05 5.92
N VAL A 99 2.47 0.91 4.82
CA VAL A 99 3.93 0.91 4.84
C VAL A 99 4.44 2.18 4.19
N ARG A 100 5.29 2.91 4.91
CA ARG A 100 6.05 4.04 4.38
C ARG A 100 7.38 3.53 3.87
N PHE A 101 7.63 3.71 2.57
CA PHE A 101 8.94 3.49 1.98
C PHE A 101 9.64 4.84 1.81
N SER A 102 10.83 4.98 2.37
CA SER A 102 11.66 6.19 2.25
C SER A 102 13.11 5.89 2.68
N PRO A 103 14.11 6.24 1.85
CA PRO A 103 13.98 6.78 0.50
C PRO A 103 13.55 5.72 -0.53
N VAL A 104 13.08 6.19 -1.68
CA VAL A 104 12.77 5.38 -2.86
C VAL A 104 13.59 5.88 -4.05
N TYR A 105 14.29 4.95 -4.68
CA TYR A 105 15.06 5.20 -5.90
C TYR A 105 14.58 4.29 -7.02
N GLN A 106 14.42 4.88 -8.21
CA GLN A 106 14.22 4.14 -9.44
C GLN A 106 15.25 4.60 -10.47
N TYR A 107 15.87 3.64 -11.14
CA TYR A 107 16.80 3.88 -12.25
C TYR A 107 16.23 3.32 -13.55
N LEU A 108 16.65 3.91 -14.67
CA LEU A 108 16.21 3.52 -16.00
C LEU A 108 16.62 2.08 -16.33
N ASP A 109 15.65 1.21 -16.60
CA ASP A 109 15.89 -0.04 -17.31
C ASP A 109 16.07 0.28 -18.80
N THR A 110 17.32 0.29 -19.27
CA THR A 110 17.68 0.63 -20.66
C THR A 110 17.16 -0.37 -21.69
N ARG A 111 16.61 -1.51 -21.27
CA ARG A 111 15.99 -2.51 -22.17
C ARG A 111 14.52 -2.19 -22.46
N LEU A 112 13.96 -1.21 -21.76
CA LEU A 112 12.59 -0.75 -21.94
C LEU A 112 12.59 0.63 -22.58
N PRO A 113 11.46 1.04 -23.20
CA PRO A 113 11.32 2.40 -23.72
C PRO A 113 11.56 3.44 -22.62
N MET A 114 12.13 4.58 -23.02
CA MET A 114 12.23 5.74 -22.16
C MET A 114 10.82 6.24 -21.81
N PRO A 115 10.51 6.49 -20.52
CA PRO A 115 9.23 7.04 -20.12
C PRO A 115 8.92 8.33 -20.90
N GLN A 116 7.71 8.47 -21.43
CA GLN A 116 7.35 9.56 -22.34
C GLN A 116 6.68 10.77 -21.66
N ASN A 117 6.65 10.84 -20.32
CA ASN A 117 6.11 11.99 -19.59
C ASN A 117 7.15 12.54 -18.59
N PRO A 118 7.20 13.87 -18.37
CA PRO A 118 7.90 14.43 -17.22
C PRO A 118 7.35 13.76 -15.96
N VAL A 119 8.23 13.44 -15.02
CA VAL A 119 7.87 12.99 -13.67
C VAL A 119 6.91 14.03 -13.11
N GLU A 120 5.60 13.74 -13.13
CA GLU A 120 4.68 14.43 -12.25
C GLU A 120 5.09 13.96 -10.86
N SER A 121 5.86 14.78 -10.15
CA SER A 121 5.87 14.74 -8.71
C SER A 121 4.40 14.81 -8.32
N HIS A 122 3.84 13.69 -7.87
CA HIS A 122 2.49 13.64 -7.36
C HIS A 122 2.49 14.49 -6.08
N GLU A 123 2.34 15.80 -6.23
CA GLU A 123 1.84 16.64 -5.16
C GLU A 123 0.58 15.96 -4.68
N ASN A 124 0.56 15.67 -3.37
CA ASN A 124 -0.55 15.07 -2.66
C ASN A 124 -1.86 15.52 -3.30
N VAL A 125 -2.61 14.57 -3.88
CA VAL A 125 -4.03 14.77 -4.07
C VAL A 125 -4.62 14.79 -2.66
N SER A 126 -4.52 15.95 -2.04
CA SER A 126 -5.52 16.44 -1.12
C SER A 126 -6.80 16.36 -1.93
N GLU A 127 -7.55 15.27 -1.73
CA GLU A 127 -8.90 15.14 -2.26
C GLU A 127 -9.68 16.31 -1.67
N LYS A 128 -9.74 17.36 -2.48
CA LYS A 128 -10.65 18.47 -2.37
C LYS A 128 -12.03 17.85 -2.18
N ASN A 129 -12.62 18.08 -1.01
CA ASN A 129 -13.99 17.72 -0.65
C ASN A 129 -14.91 17.86 -1.86
N VAL A 130 -15.22 16.74 -2.52
CA VAL A 130 -16.38 16.63 -3.39
C VAL A 130 -17.51 16.23 -2.47
N SER A 131 -18.32 17.23 -2.14
CA SER A 131 -19.59 17.02 -1.43
C SER A 131 -20.39 15.95 -2.17
N PRO A 132 -20.85 14.86 -1.52
CA PRO A 132 -21.83 14.01 -2.15
C PRO A 132 -23.13 14.80 -2.30
N ASP A 133 -23.63 14.84 -3.52
CA ASP A 133 -24.95 15.34 -3.87
C ASP A 133 -25.99 14.47 -3.16
N TYR A 134 -26.54 14.96 -2.06
CA TYR A 134 -27.62 14.29 -1.35
C TYR A 134 -28.92 14.54 -2.13
N PRO A 135 -29.69 13.50 -2.49
CA PRO A 135 -31.03 13.75 -3.03
C PRO A 135 -31.85 14.45 -1.95
N GLU A 136 -32.31 15.65 -2.30
CA GLU A 136 -33.24 16.47 -1.52
C GLU A 136 -34.53 15.68 -1.28
N MET A 137 -34.69 15.12 -0.08
CA MET A 137 -35.94 14.53 0.37
C MET A 137 -36.75 15.59 1.11
N GLU A 138 -37.80 16.10 0.45
CA GLU A 138 -38.83 16.89 1.12
C GLU A 138 -39.56 16.03 2.17
N PRO A 139 -39.69 16.50 3.43
CA PRO A 139 -40.48 15.80 4.42
C PRO A 139 -41.96 16.19 4.31
N GLN A 140 -42.76 15.39 3.60
CA GLN A 140 -44.20 15.35 3.88
C GLN A 140 -44.44 14.50 5.14
N ALA A 141 -44.33 15.12 6.30
CA ALA A 141 -44.77 14.52 7.55
C ALA A 141 -46.30 14.68 7.69
N LYS A 142 -47.02 13.55 7.69
CA LYS A 142 -48.25 13.41 8.48
C LYS A 142 -48.17 12.13 9.29
N ASP A 143 -48.18 12.32 10.59
CA ASP A 143 -48.39 11.35 11.67
C ASP A 143 -47.39 10.21 11.81
N PHE A 144 -46.21 10.48 12.36
CA PHE A 144 -45.55 9.50 13.26
C PHE A 144 -44.71 10.24 14.31
N ASP A 145 -45.25 10.28 15.53
CA ASP A 145 -44.57 10.76 16.73
C ASP A 145 -43.61 9.64 17.22
N MET A 146 -42.29 9.83 17.07
CA MET A 146 -41.29 8.95 17.69
C MET A 146 -40.11 9.80 18.18
N PRO A 147 -39.77 9.78 19.47
CA PRO A 147 -38.68 10.59 20.00
C PRO A 147 -37.32 10.02 19.58
N LEU A 148 -36.53 10.85 18.92
CA LEU A 148 -35.16 10.61 18.52
C LEU A 148 -34.26 10.57 19.77
N PHE A 149 -33.95 9.37 20.28
CA PHE A 149 -32.89 9.17 21.25
C PHE A 149 -31.80 8.23 20.69
N LEU A 150 -30.70 8.88 20.29
CA LEU A 150 -29.31 8.39 20.34
C LEU A 150 -28.88 7.29 19.36
N LEU A 151 -28.39 7.73 18.20
CA LEU A 151 -27.23 7.12 17.55
C LEU A 151 -26.00 7.38 18.41
N GLY A 152 -25.47 6.36 19.07
CA GLY A 152 -24.18 6.45 19.76
C GLY A 152 -23.93 5.32 20.75
N LEU A 153 -22.81 4.62 20.54
CA LEU A 153 -22.22 3.55 21.37
C LEU A 153 -22.89 2.16 21.29
N GLY A 154 -22.10 1.21 20.82
CA GLY A 154 -22.50 -0.18 20.58
C GLY A 154 -22.99 -0.91 21.82
N THR A 155 -24.04 -1.69 21.64
CA THR A 155 -24.50 -2.66 22.64
C THR A 155 -23.94 -4.04 22.32
N VAL A 156 -23.00 -4.50 23.13
CA VAL A 156 -22.65 -5.91 23.28
C VAL A 156 -23.86 -6.64 23.88
N LEU A 157 -24.38 -7.66 23.21
CA LEU A 157 -25.39 -8.55 23.78
C LEU A 157 -24.71 -9.78 24.38
N LEU A 158 -24.48 -9.79 25.70
CA LEU A 158 -24.22 -11.01 26.46
C LEU A 158 -25.56 -11.65 26.83
N ALA A 159 -25.95 -12.70 26.13
CA ALA A 159 -27.10 -13.52 26.49
C ALA A 159 -26.70 -14.55 27.55
N THR A 160 -26.76 -14.19 28.83
CA THR A 160 -26.85 -15.18 29.92
C THR A 160 -28.31 -15.52 30.14
N GLY A 161 -28.77 -16.66 29.62
CA GLY A 161 -30.11 -17.19 29.88
C GLY A 161 -30.12 -18.02 31.15
N PHE A 162 -30.85 -17.56 32.17
CA PHE A 162 -31.14 -18.33 33.38
C PHE A 162 -32.65 -18.28 33.71
N PHE A 163 -33.18 -19.48 33.96
CA PHE A 163 -34.34 -19.89 34.78
C PHE A 163 -35.79 -19.90 34.23
N ALA A 164 -36.25 -21.15 34.08
CA ALA A 164 -37.32 -21.80 34.86
C ALA A 164 -38.82 -21.47 34.60
N GLY A 165 -39.56 -22.52 34.23
CA GLY A 165 -40.99 -22.68 34.50
C GLY A 165 -41.38 -24.16 34.40
N LYS A 166 -41.45 -24.88 35.52
CA LYS A 166 -42.61 -25.15 36.42
C LYS A 166 -43.35 -26.46 36.07
N ARG A 167 -43.19 -27.44 36.98
CA ARG A 167 -44.01 -28.67 37.10
C ARG A 167 -45.51 -28.37 37.20
N LYS A 168 -46.33 -29.21 36.58
CA LYS A 168 -47.52 -29.84 37.21
C LYS A 168 -47.89 -31.11 36.44
N GLY A 169 -48.02 -32.22 37.17
CA GLY A 169 -48.26 -33.54 36.59
C GLY A 169 -49.73 -33.94 36.54
N LYS A 170 -49.95 -35.07 35.85
CA LYS A 170 -50.67 -36.22 36.38
C LYS A 170 -50.12 -37.47 35.69
#